data_AF-A0A920VDM1-F1
#
_entry.id   AF-A0A920VDM1-F1
#
_cell.length_a   1.000
_cell.length_b   1.000
_cell.length_c   1.000
_cell.angle_alpha   90.00
_cell.angle_beta   90.00
_cell.angle_gamma   90.00
#
_symmetry.space_group_name_H-M   'P 1'
#
loop_
_entity.id
_entity.type
_entity.pdbx_description
1 polymer ?
#
loop_
_entity_poly.entity_id
_entity_poly.type
_entity_poly.pdbx_seq_one_letter_code
_entity_poly.pdbx_strand_id
1 'polypeptide(L)'
;MTKRVSKKSTAAHEHKAEYIGANVLFLKPGSKEWFMPMLKETYPHLSSGYNRLYANKTYAPEQYTKRVLDIVDRARRRWGLTDRPNTREKMNPRGQLQFAFAA
;
A
#
# COMPACT_ATOMS: atom_id res chain seq x y z
N MET A 1 12.85 -6.01 -7.61
CA MET A 1 11.47 -5.99 -7.05
C MET A 1 10.67 -7.25 -7.39
N THR A 2 10.65 -7.66 -8.66
CA THR A 2 9.92 -8.83 -9.19
C THR A 2 10.17 -10.16 -8.47
N LYS A 3 11.42 -10.51 -8.12
CA LYS A 3 11.74 -11.76 -7.37
C LYS A 3 11.04 -11.82 -6.00
N ARG A 4 11.02 -10.71 -5.26
CA ARG A 4 10.40 -10.64 -3.92
C ARG A 4 8.88 -10.72 -4.00
N VAL A 5 8.26 -10.06 -4.99
CA VAL A 5 6.81 -10.13 -5.22
C VAL A 5 6.40 -11.54 -5.62
N SER A 6 7.14 -12.18 -6.54
CA SER A 6 6.85 -13.56 -6.95
C SER A 6 6.90 -14.54 -5.79
N LYS A 7 7.93 -14.46 -4.92
CA LYS A 7 8.05 -15.35 -3.74
C LYS A 7 6.86 -15.19 -2.80
N LYS A 8 6.42 -13.95 -2.55
CA LYS A 8 5.23 -13.68 -1.72
C LYS A 8 3.96 -14.25 -2.35
N SER A 9 3.79 -14.12 -3.67
CA SER A 9 2.62 -14.66 -4.37
C SER A 9 2.58 -16.19 -4.36
N THR A 10 3.73 -16.85 -4.51
CA THR A 10 3.84 -18.30 -4.37
C THR A 10 3.43 -18.75 -2.97
N ALA A 11 4.02 -18.15 -1.92
CA ALA A 11 3.66 -18.50 -0.55
C ALA A 11 2.16 -18.26 -0.25
N ALA A 12 1.60 -17.15 -0.73
CA ALA A 12 0.17 -16.88 -0.58
C ALA A 12 -0.70 -17.94 -1.28
N HIS A 13 -0.31 -18.35 -2.48
CA HIS A 13 -1.01 -19.41 -3.21
C HIS A 13 -0.92 -20.77 -2.49
N GLU A 14 0.27 -21.15 -2.02
CA GLU A 14 0.50 -22.38 -1.23
C GLU A 14 -0.38 -22.44 0.02
N HIS A 15 -0.62 -21.28 0.66
CA HIS A 15 -1.49 -21.16 1.83
C HIS A 15 -2.95 -20.84 1.50
N LYS A 16 -3.38 -20.99 0.24
CA LYS A 16 -4.78 -20.79 -0.21
C LYS A 16 -5.34 -19.40 0.07
N ALA A 17 -4.50 -18.36 -0.02
CA ALA A 17 -4.98 -16.98 0.07
C ALA A 17 -6.02 -16.68 -1.03
N GLU A 18 -7.09 -15.98 -0.67
CA GLU A 18 -8.16 -15.61 -1.61
C GLU A 18 -7.72 -14.47 -2.55
N TYR A 19 -6.94 -13.53 -2.03
CA TYR A 19 -6.50 -12.33 -2.75
C TYR A 19 -5.08 -11.90 -2.39
N ILE A 20 -4.48 -11.12 -3.29
CA ILE A 20 -3.29 -10.31 -3.02
C ILE A 20 -3.55 -8.89 -3.48
N GLY A 21 -3.34 -7.93 -2.57
CA GLY A 21 -3.33 -6.52 -2.88
C GLY A 21 -1.97 -5.88 -2.62
N ALA A 22 -1.78 -4.67 -3.12
CA ALA A 22 -0.63 -3.84 -2.79
C ALA A 22 -1.05 -2.43 -2.44
N ASN A 23 -0.32 -1.84 -1.50
CA ASN A 23 -0.44 -0.43 -1.16
C ASN A 23 0.95 0.21 -1.22
N VAL A 24 1.02 1.39 -1.82
CA VAL A 24 2.25 2.19 -1.83
C VAL A 24 2.21 3.12 -0.63
N LEU A 25 3.36 3.26 0.03
CA LEU A 25 3.46 4.04 1.25
C LEU A 25 2.92 5.46 1.04
N PHE A 26 2.09 5.89 1.98
CA PHE A 26 1.57 7.23 2.14
C PHE A 26 2.17 7.86 3.39
N LEU A 27 2.92 8.95 3.23
CA LEU A 27 3.60 9.66 4.31
C LEU A 27 2.91 10.99 4.58
N LYS A 28 1.90 10.97 5.46
CA LYS A 28 1.16 12.16 5.89
C LYS A 28 2.11 13.25 6.46
N PRO A 29 1.82 14.56 6.25
CA PRO A 29 2.48 15.61 7.01
C PRO A 29 2.31 15.36 8.52
N GLY A 30 3.38 15.45 9.28
CA GLY A 30 3.45 15.10 10.72
C GLY A 30 4.08 13.72 10.99
N SER A 31 3.87 12.72 10.13
CA SER A 31 4.54 11.40 10.28
C SER A 31 5.90 11.37 9.60
N LYS A 32 6.08 12.18 8.56
CA LYS A 32 7.29 12.18 7.72
C LYS A 32 8.51 12.72 8.47
N GLU A 33 8.29 13.71 9.32
CA GLU A 33 9.27 14.41 10.13
C GLU A 33 9.96 13.46 11.12
N TRP A 34 9.26 12.40 11.52
CA TRP A 34 9.81 11.33 12.35
C TRP A 34 10.29 10.13 11.53
N PHE A 35 9.57 9.79 10.46
CA PHE A 35 9.89 8.63 9.62
C PHE A 35 11.22 8.79 8.87
N MET A 36 11.47 9.96 8.27
CA MET A 36 12.66 10.17 7.43
C MET A 36 13.97 10.18 8.24
N PRO A 37 14.06 10.82 9.43
CA PRO A 37 15.23 10.68 10.29
C PRO A 37 15.46 9.25 10.77
N MET A 38 14.42 8.57 11.27
CA MET A 38 14.54 7.16 11.69
C MET A 38 15.03 6.27 10.55
N LEU A 39 14.52 6.48 9.32
CA LEU A 39 14.96 5.76 8.14
C LEU A 39 16.45 6.02 7.82
N LYS A 40 16.91 7.26 8.00
CA LYS A 40 18.32 7.63 7.81
C LYS A 40 19.25 6.95 8.80
N GLU A 41 18.83 6.85 10.06
CA GLU A 41 19.61 6.23 11.12
C GLU A 41 19.63 4.70 11.00
N THR A 42 18.47 4.09 10.81
CA THR A 42 18.33 2.63 10.85
C THR A 42 18.65 1.97 9.51
N TYR A 43 18.30 2.63 8.40
CA TYR A 43 18.40 2.08 7.05
C TYR A 43 18.99 3.11 6.06
N PRO A 44 20.25 3.55 6.26
CA PRO A 44 20.86 4.62 5.46
C PRO A 44 20.87 4.33 3.95
N HIS A 45 20.94 3.05 3.57
CA HIS A 45 20.90 2.61 2.17
C HIS A 45 19.54 2.86 1.47
N LEU A 46 18.46 3.06 2.23
CA LEU A 46 17.12 3.35 1.70
C LEU A 46 16.86 4.85 1.59
N SER A 47 17.56 5.68 2.36
CA SER A 47 17.24 7.10 2.53
C SER A 47 17.25 7.87 1.22
N SER A 48 18.20 7.60 0.32
CA SER A 48 18.28 8.27 -0.98
C SER A 48 17.05 7.98 -1.85
N GLY A 49 16.59 6.72 -1.88
CA GLY A 49 15.40 6.31 -2.63
C GLY A 49 14.13 6.93 -2.07
N TYR A 50 13.98 6.93 -0.74
CA TYR A 50 12.83 7.53 -0.08
C TYR A 50 12.82 9.06 -0.21
N ASN A 51 13.97 9.73 -0.10
CA ASN A 51 14.07 11.16 -0.38
C ASN A 51 13.62 11.48 -1.80
N ARG A 52 14.08 10.73 -2.81
CA ARG A 52 13.65 10.94 -4.19
C ARG A 52 12.13 10.82 -4.38
N LEU A 53 11.50 9.89 -3.67
CA LEU A 53 10.07 9.61 -3.84
C LEU A 53 9.17 10.52 -2.97
N TYR A 54 9.64 10.93 -1.79
CA TYR A 54 8.80 11.52 -0.74
C TYR A 54 9.32 12.86 -0.19
N ALA A 55 10.44 13.41 -0.68
CA ALA A 55 11.05 14.64 -0.14
C ALA A 55 10.09 15.83 -0.05
N ASN A 56 9.16 15.98 -1.00
CA ASN A 56 8.18 17.08 -1.01
C ASN A 56 6.74 16.59 -1.25
N LYS A 57 6.51 15.27 -1.17
CA LYS A 57 5.22 14.66 -1.53
C LYS A 57 4.79 13.64 -0.49
N THR A 58 3.49 13.62 -0.24
CA THR A 58 2.82 12.68 0.66
C THR A 58 2.68 11.29 0.03
N TYR A 59 2.53 11.25 -1.29
CA TYR A 59 2.49 10.04 -2.10
C TYR A 59 3.73 9.96 -3.02
N ALA A 60 4.12 8.74 -3.36
CA ALA A 60 5.09 8.53 -4.43
C ALA A 60 4.52 9.03 -5.78
N PRO A 61 5.37 9.39 -6.75
CA PRO A 61 4.93 9.77 -8.09
C PRO A 61 3.99 8.72 -8.70
N GLU A 62 2.95 9.17 -9.39
CA GLU A 62 1.92 8.28 -9.96
C GLU A 62 2.51 7.17 -10.84
N GLN A 63 3.47 7.50 -11.70
CA GLN A 63 4.14 6.52 -12.55
C GLN A 63 4.92 5.46 -11.76
N TYR A 64 5.43 5.80 -10.57
CA TYR A 64 6.08 4.83 -9.69
C TYR A 64 5.01 3.92 -9.06
N THR A 65 3.94 4.50 -8.55
CA THR A 65 2.79 3.76 -8.00
C THR A 65 2.21 2.79 -9.01
N LYS A 66 1.92 3.24 -10.24
CA LYS A 66 1.42 2.40 -11.33
C LYS A 66 2.37 1.23 -11.62
N ARG A 67 3.68 1.49 -11.73
CA ARG A 67 4.69 0.45 -11.96
C ARG A 67 4.71 -0.60 -10.84
N VAL A 68 4.57 -0.19 -9.58
CA VAL A 68 4.50 -1.12 -8.44
C VAL A 68 3.24 -1.99 -8.54
N LEU A 69 2.09 -1.37 -8.79
CA LEU A 69 0.81 -2.08 -8.91
C LEU A 69 0.83 -3.07 -10.08
N ASP A 70 1.36 -2.69 -11.24
CA ASP A 70 1.47 -3.56 -12.41
C ASP A 70 2.34 -4.81 -12.14
N ILE A 71 3.40 -4.67 -11.35
CA ILE A 71 4.25 -5.82 -10.96
C ILE A 71 3.45 -6.80 -10.11
N VAL A 72 2.65 -6.29 -9.18
CA VAL A 72 1.82 -7.11 -8.29
C VAL A 72 0.68 -7.76 -9.07
N ASP A 73 0.04 -7.02 -9.97
CA ASP A 73 -1.04 -7.55 -10.81
C ASP A 73 -0.54 -8.68 -11.72
N ARG A 74 0.65 -8.54 -12.32
CA ARG A 74 1.26 -9.64 -13.09
C ARG A 74 1.54 -10.88 -12.22
N ALA A 75 2.01 -10.70 -11.00
CA ALA A 75 2.27 -11.82 -10.10
C ALA A 75 0.96 -12.48 -9.65
N ARG A 76 -0.07 -11.69 -9.36
CA ARG A 76 -1.42 -12.14 -9.03
C ARG A 76 -2.02 -13.00 -10.14
N ARG A 77 -2.00 -12.51 -11.39
CA ARG A 77 -2.48 -13.26 -12.57
C ARG A 77 -1.76 -14.59 -12.77
N ARG A 78 -0.45 -14.62 -12.54
CA ARG A 78 0.36 -15.86 -12.66
C ARG A 78 -0.10 -16.97 -11.74
N TRP A 79 -0.58 -16.64 -10.53
CA TRP A 79 -0.97 -17.61 -9.50
C TRP A 79 -2.49 -17.72 -9.32
N GLY A 80 -3.29 -17.16 -10.24
CA GLY A 80 -4.75 -17.24 -10.20
C GLY A 80 -5.40 -16.50 -9.03
N LEU A 81 -4.71 -15.54 -8.42
CA LEU A 81 -5.20 -14.83 -7.23
C LEU A 81 -6.11 -13.66 -7.62
N THR A 82 -7.08 -13.32 -6.77
CA THR A 82 -7.94 -12.15 -6.99
C THR A 82 -7.34 -10.88 -6.38
N ASP A 83 -7.81 -9.71 -6.81
CA ASP A 83 -7.44 -8.45 -6.15
C ASP A 83 -8.24 -8.31 -4.85
N ARG A 84 -7.75 -7.47 -3.94
CA ARG A 84 -8.42 -7.23 -2.67
C ARG A 84 -9.86 -6.77 -2.91
N PRO A 85 -10.88 -7.44 -2.33
CA PRO A 85 -12.25 -7.02 -2.49
C PRO A 85 -12.44 -5.61 -1.93
N ASN A 86 -13.21 -4.78 -2.64
CA ASN A 86 -13.55 -3.44 -2.19
C ASN A 86 -14.51 -3.55 -0.99
N THR A 87 -13.95 -3.62 0.22
CA THR A 87 -14.72 -3.78 1.46
C THR A 87 -15.68 -2.61 1.71
N ARG A 88 -15.39 -1.42 1.16
CA ARG A 88 -16.27 -0.25 1.28
C ARG A 88 -17.58 -0.42 0.53
N GLU A 89 -17.56 -1.13 -0.59
CA GLU A 89 -18.73 -1.40 -1.42
C GLU A 89 -19.68 -2.43 -0.77
N LYS A 90 -19.12 -3.32 0.06
CA LYS A 90 -19.88 -4.31 0.84
C LYS A 90 -20.31 -3.81 2.23
N MET A 91 -19.85 -2.63 2.65
CA MET A 91 -20.28 -2.04 3.90
C MET A 91 -21.60 -1.32 3.65
N ASN A 92 -22.71 -2.01 3.93
CA ASN A 92 -24.02 -1.36 3.99
C ASN A 92 -23.87 -0.14 4.93
N PRO A 93 -24.27 1.08 4.53
CA PRO A 93 -24.16 2.25 5.40
C PRO A 93 -25.02 1.99 6.64
N ARG A 94 -24.42 1.44 7.69
CA ARG A 94 -25.03 1.37 9.01
C ARG A 94 -25.22 2.83 9.42
N GLY A 95 -26.49 3.22 9.51
CA GLY A 95 -26.94 4.60 9.52
C GLY A 95 -26.00 5.51 10.29
N GLN A 96 -25.63 6.63 9.66
CA GLN A 96 -25.12 7.77 10.39
C GLN A 96 -26.04 7.99 11.60
N LEU A 97 -25.50 7.87 12.81
CA LEU A 97 -26.18 8.38 13.99
C LEU A 97 -26.33 9.88 13.75
N GLN A 98 -27.51 10.28 13.30
CA GLN A 98 -27.90 11.68 13.28
C GLN A 98 -27.92 12.11 14.75
N PHE A 99 -26.81 12.72 15.20
CA PHE A 99 -26.82 13.52 16.40
C PHE A 99 -27.64 14.77 16.07
N ALA A 100 -28.96 14.64 16.18
CA ALA A 100 -29.83 15.79 16.30
C ALA A 100 -29.51 16.42 17.66
N PHE A 101 -28.68 17.47 17.64
CA PHE A 101 -28.67 18.44 18.73
C PHE A 101 -30.01 19.17 18.65
N ALA A 102 -31.00 18.65 19.39
CA ALA A 102 -32.20 19.41 19.70
C ALA A 102 -31.81 20.52 20.68
N ALA A 103 -32.24 21.73 20.35
CA ALA A 103 -32.03 22.97 21.09
C ALA A 103 -32.81 23.01 22.41
#